data_AF-A0A261A5F0-F1
#
_entry.id   AF-A0A261A5F0-F1
#
_cell.length_a   1.000
_cell.length_b   1.000
_cell.length_c   1.000
_cell.angle_alpha   90.00
_cell.angle_beta   90.00
_cell.angle_gamma   90.00
#
_symmetry.space_group_name_H-M   'P 1'
#
loop_
_entity.id
_entity.type
_entity.pdbx_description
1 polymer ?
#
loop_
_entity_poly.entity_id
_entity_poly.type
_entity_poly.pdbx_seq_one_letter_code
_entity_poly.pdbx_strand_id
1 'polypeptide(L)'
;MYPRHFQPSKLGFGRYFSNHMIDIDWDVKEGWFAPKIKPFQNFAIHPASKVLHYAQQIFEGLKAYYGVDGKIRVFRPELNMERMRRSARRSTLPDFNTREALLLIDELIRIDADLVPKTDQASLYIRPMMFATDQHLGIGESAQAKWACFTAITGSYFNYDRGIRLLADPEMVRSWKGGVGQYKMGCNYAPTIFVGK
;
A
#
# COMPACT_ATOMS: atom_id res chain seq x y z
N MET A 1 16.02 8.23 -14.38
CA MET A 1 15.89 7.53 -15.69
C MET A 1 15.82 6.04 -15.39
N TYR A 2 14.67 5.39 -15.61
CA TYR A 2 14.55 3.94 -15.36
C TYR A 2 15.42 3.18 -16.35
N PRO A 3 16.12 2.11 -15.92
CA PRO A 3 16.81 1.26 -16.87
C PRO A 3 15.76 0.64 -17.80
N ARG A 4 15.86 0.90 -19.11
CA ARG A 4 14.94 0.37 -20.15
C ARG A 4 14.92 -1.16 -20.20
N HIS A 5 15.84 -1.82 -19.49
CA HIS A 5 15.94 -3.26 -19.35
C HIS A 5 16.05 -3.62 -17.87
N PHE A 6 14.94 -4.04 -17.26
CA PHE A 6 14.97 -4.63 -15.92
C PHE A 6 15.40 -6.09 -16.06
N GLN A 7 16.43 -6.50 -15.31
CA GLN A 7 16.65 -7.93 -15.04
C GLN A 7 15.71 -8.32 -13.90
N PRO A 8 14.65 -9.12 -14.14
CA PRO A 8 13.62 -9.37 -13.13
C PRO A 8 14.18 -9.92 -11.81
N SER A 9 15.24 -10.74 -11.90
CA SER A 9 15.96 -11.33 -10.77
C SER A 9 16.70 -10.32 -9.88
N LYS A 10 16.96 -9.09 -10.36
CA LYS A 10 17.68 -8.04 -9.62
C LYS A 10 16.78 -6.92 -9.10
N LEU A 11 15.48 -6.95 -9.43
CA LEU A 11 14.53 -5.89 -9.06
C LEU A 11 14.33 -5.75 -7.54
N GLY A 12 14.40 -6.87 -6.81
CA GLY A 12 13.93 -6.93 -5.43
C GLY A 12 12.45 -6.53 -5.30
N PHE A 13 12.02 -6.23 -4.08
CA PHE A 13 10.66 -5.80 -3.79
C PHE A 13 10.64 -4.32 -3.35
N GLY A 14 9.86 -3.49 -4.04
CA GLY A 14 9.54 -2.12 -3.62
C GLY A 14 10.69 -1.11 -3.69
N ARG A 15 11.64 -1.29 -4.62
CA ARG A 15 12.80 -0.38 -4.78
C ARG A 15 12.67 0.62 -5.92
N TYR A 16 11.98 0.25 -6.98
CA TYR A 16 11.81 1.06 -8.19
C TYR A 16 10.35 1.51 -8.28
N PHE A 17 10.05 2.69 -7.77
CA PHE A 17 8.71 3.30 -7.82
C PHE A 17 8.37 3.76 -9.24
N SER A 18 7.11 4.02 -9.56
CA SER A 18 6.73 4.64 -10.84
C SER A 18 6.80 6.18 -10.79
N ASN A 19 6.50 6.84 -11.90
CA ASN A 19 6.63 8.29 -12.03
C ASN A 19 5.54 9.05 -11.28
N HIS A 20 4.36 8.45 -11.07
CA HIS A 20 3.21 9.13 -10.50
C HIS A 20 2.69 8.45 -9.23
N MET A 21 1.89 9.21 -8.49
CA MET A 21 1.15 8.73 -7.33
C MET A 21 -0.22 9.44 -7.22
N ILE A 22 -1.18 8.76 -6.61
CA ILE A 22 -2.44 9.35 -6.16
C ILE A 22 -2.23 9.98 -4.78
N ASP A 23 -2.78 11.16 -4.57
CA ASP A 23 -2.75 11.90 -3.32
C ASP A 23 -4.09 12.61 -3.08
N ILE A 24 -4.78 12.24 -2.01
CA ILE A 24 -6.11 12.74 -1.63
C ILE A 24 -6.11 13.09 -0.15
N ASP A 25 -6.33 14.38 0.14
CA ASP A 25 -6.55 14.86 1.49
C ASP A 25 -7.99 14.60 1.94
N TRP A 26 -8.17 14.46 3.24
CA TRP A 26 -9.46 14.40 3.91
C TRP A 26 -9.42 15.22 5.19
N ASP A 27 -10.51 15.93 5.49
CA ASP A 27 -10.76 16.45 6.82
C ASP A 27 -12.22 16.26 7.24
N VAL A 28 -12.46 16.39 8.54
CA VAL A 28 -13.80 16.17 9.12
C VAL A 28 -14.85 17.22 8.71
N LYS A 29 -14.42 18.40 8.21
CA LYS A 29 -15.33 19.50 7.84
C LYS A 29 -15.83 19.35 6.40
N GLU A 30 -14.92 19.09 5.47
CA GLU A 30 -15.18 19.06 4.03
C GLU A 30 -15.26 17.62 3.47
N GLY A 31 -14.77 16.63 4.22
CA GLY A 31 -14.66 15.26 3.74
C GLY A 31 -13.46 15.09 2.81
N TRP A 32 -13.63 14.28 1.75
CA TRP A 32 -12.56 13.99 0.79
C TRP A 32 -12.40 15.16 -0.19
N PHE A 33 -11.18 15.65 -0.33
CA PHE A 33 -10.81 16.65 -1.32
C PHE A 33 -10.70 16.02 -2.71
N ALA A 34 -10.65 16.87 -3.74
CA ALA A 34 -10.48 16.41 -5.12
C ALA A 34 -9.21 15.55 -5.28
N PRO A 35 -9.31 14.35 -5.89
CA PRO A 35 -8.17 13.46 -6.05
C PRO A 35 -7.15 14.04 -7.03
N LYS A 36 -5.87 13.81 -6.76
CA LYS A 36 -4.76 14.26 -7.62
C LYS A 36 -3.90 13.08 -8.01
N ILE A 37 -3.70 12.86 -9.30
CA ILE A 37 -2.59 12.06 -9.82
C ILE A 37 -1.46 13.04 -10.18
N LYS A 38 -0.31 12.89 -9.54
CA LYS A 38 0.80 13.85 -9.64
C LYS A 38 2.14 13.12 -9.63
N PRO A 39 3.25 13.78 -9.98
CA PRO A 39 4.58 13.19 -9.89
C PRO A 39 4.86 12.62 -8.48
N PHE A 40 5.48 11.44 -8.44
CA PHE A 40 5.89 10.77 -7.21
C PHE A 40 6.84 11.68 -6.42
N GLN A 41 6.51 11.90 -5.15
CA GLN A 41 7.26 12.78 -4.28
C GLN A 41 7.10 12.37 -2.82
N ASN A 42 7.98 12.90 -1.96
CA ASN A 42 7.88 12.72 -0.52
C ASN A 42 6.63 13.44 0.03
N PHE A 43 6.04 12.88 1.08
CA PHE A 43 5.00 13.57 1.85
C PHE A 43 5.63 14.59 2.79
N ALA A 44 5.05 15.80 2.83
CA ALA A 44 5.26 16.72 3.94
C ALA A 44 4.26 16.37 5.05
N ILE A 45 4.76 15.87 6.18
CA ILE A 45 3.94 15.42 7.32
C ILE A 45 4.28 16.27 8.53
N HIS A 46 3.25 16.76 9.22
CA HIS A 46 3.44 17.50 10.47
C HIS A 46 4.02 16.56 11.54
N PRO A 47 5.00 16.99 12.35
CA PRO A 47 5.66 16.11 13.32
C PRO A 47 4.70 15.55 14.38
N ALA A 48 3.57 16.21 14.65
CA ALA A 48 2.53 15.73 15.58
C ALA A 48 1.50 14.77 14.95
N SER A 49 1.64 14.38 13.67
CA SER A 49 0.67 13.49 13.02
C SER A 49 0.61 12.12 13.68
N LYS A 50 -0.61 11.67 14.02
CA LYS A 50 -0.88 10.42 14.73
C LYS A 50 -0.27 9.19 14.05
N VAL A 51 -0.05 9.22 12.73
CA VAL A 51 0.69 8.16 12.02
C VAL A 51 2.10 7.94 12.59
N LEU A 52 2.79 9.01 13.00
CA LEU A 52 4.16 8.98 13.51
C LEU A 52 4.24 8.53 14.98
N HIS A 53 3.16 8.71 15.75
CA HIS A 53 3.14 8.45 17.19
C HIS A 53 2.36 7.20 17.59
N TYR A 54 1.23 6.94 16.92
CA TYR A 54 0.24 5.94 17.33
C TYR A 54 -0.09 4.93 16.23
N ALA A 55 0.69 4.92 15.13
CA ALA A 55 0.54 4.01 14.01
C ALA A 55 -0.90 3.93 13.45
N GLN A 56 -1.63 5.04 13.47
CA GLN A 56 -2.96 5.15 12.88
C GLN A 56 -2.86 5.20 11.35
N GLN A 57 -2.58 4.03 10.78
CA GLN A 57 -2.35 3.81 9.35
C GLN A 57 -2.72 2.39 8.91
N ILE A 58 -3.19 2.31 7.67
CA ILE A 58 -3.54 1.08 6.98
C ILE A 58 -2.94 1.07 5.58
N PHE A 59 -2.81 -0.11 4.99
CA PHE A 59 -2.32 -0.24 3.63
C PHE A 59 -2.92 -1.45 2.92
N GLU A 60 -2.75 -1.49 1.61
CA GLU A 60 -3.08 -2.64 0.77
C GLU A 60 -1.90 -3.08 -0.09
N GLY A 61 -2.06 -4.25 -0.71
CA GLY A 61 -1.09 -4.80 -1.63
C GLY A 61 -1.77 -5.63 -2.71
N LEU A 62 -1.64 -5.18 -3.95
CA LEU A 62 -2.16 -5.84 -5.14
C LEU A 62 -1.18 -5.62 -6.29
N LYS A 63 -1.46 -6.24 -7.44
CA LYS A 63 -0.53 -6.27 -8.57
C LYS A 63 -1.25 -6.11 -9.90
N ALA A 64 -0.64 -5.34 -10.80
CA ALA A 64 -0.95 -5.32 -12.22
C ALA A 64 0.04 -6.20 -12.99
N TYR A 65 -0.49 -6.95 -13.95
CA TYR A 65 0.23 -7.92 -14.75
C TYR A 65 0.02 -7.65 -16.23
N TYR A 66 1.07 -7.81 -17.03
CA TYR A 66 0.96 -7.79 -18.48
C TYR A 66 0.59 -9.20 -18.97
N GLY A 67 -0.58 -9.34 -19.57
CA GLY A 67 -1.06 -10.60 -20.13
C GLY A 67 -0.38 -10.97 -21.43
N VAL A 68 -0.36 -12.26 -21.74
CA VAL A 68 0.16 -12.81 -23.01
C VAL A 68 -0.59 -12.29 -24.24
N ASP A 69 -1.81 -11.79 -24.05
CA ASP A 69 -2.65 -11.16 -25.08
C ASP A 69 -2.43 -9.64 -25.20
N GLY A 70 -1.39 -9.11 -24.56
CA GLY A 70 -1.05 -7.68 -24.60
C GLY A 70 -1.89 -6.79 -23.68
N LYS A 71 -2.76 -7.36 -22.83
CA LYS A 71 -3.63 -6.58 -21.93
C LYS A 71 -3.11 -6.55 -20.50
N ILE A 72 -3.16 -5.37 -19.87
CA ILE A 72 -2.87 -5.21 -18.44
C ILE A 72 -4.09 -5.68 -17.63
N ARG A 73 -3.86 -6.44 -16.56
CA ARG A 73 -4.91 -6.93 -15.65
C ARG A 73 -4.51 -6.75 -14.19
N VAL A 74 -5.50 -6.47 -13.35
CA VAL A 74 -5.37 -6.44 -11.89
C VAL A 74 -6.21 -7.58 -11.32
N PHE A 75 -5.65 -8.36 -10.39
CA PHE A 75 -6.32 -9.55 -9.86
C PHE A 75 -7.16 -9.24 -8.62
N ARG A 76 -8.48 -9.41 -8.73
CA ARG A 76 -9.48 -9.24 -7.64
C ARG A 76 -9.35 -7.93 -6.84
N PRO A 77 -9.13 -6.77 -7.48
CA PRO A 77 -8.84 -5.53 -6.76
C PRO A 77 -9.98 -5.06 -5.85
N GLU A 78 -11.22 -5.46 -6.13
CA GLU A 78 -12.41 -5.19 -5.33
C GLU A 78 -12.28 -5.75 -3.91
N LEU A 79 -11.67 -6.93 -3.75
CA LEU A 79 -11.46 -7.54 -2.44
C LEU A 79 -10.38 -6.83 -1.62
N ASN A 80 -9.36 -6.29 -2.30
CA ASN A 80 -8.38 -5.43 -1.65
C ASN A 80 -9.04 -4.16 -1.14
N MET A 81 -9.87 -3.50 -1.95
CA MET A 81 -10.54 -2.27 -1.52
C MET A 81 -11.56 -2.50 -0.40
N GLU A 82 -12.30 -3.61 -0.44
CA GLU A 82 -13.20 -3.98 0.65
C GLU A 82 -12.42 -4.27 1.96
N ARG A 83 -11.28 -4.97 1.86
CA ARG A 83 -10.42 -5.21 3.02
C ARG A 83 -9.78 -3.91 3.56
N MET A 84 -9.41 -2.98 2.69
CA MET A 84 -8.90 -1.67 3.08
C MET A 84 -9.97 -0.86 3.80
N ARG A 85 -11.20 -0.83 3.26
CA ARG A 85 -12.36 -0.17 3.89
C ARG A 85 -12.66 -0.74 5.28
N ARG A 86 -12.65 -2.07 5.42
CA ARG A 86 -12.80 -2.74 6.72
C ARG A 86 -11.66 -2.38 7.69
N SER A 87 -10.43 -2.23 7.19
CA SER A 87 -9.29 -1.79 7.99
C SER A 87 -9.43 -0.33 8.42
N ALA A 88 -9.94 0.55 7.55
CA ALA A 88 -10.18 1.97 7.83
C ALA A 88 -11.17 2.14 8.99
N ARG A 89 -12.28 1.39 8.94
CA ARG A 89 -13.27 1.34 10.03
C ARG A 89 -12.64 0.92 11.36
N ARG A 90 -11.81 -0.13 11.37
CA ARG A 90 -11.16 -0.60 12.60
C ARG A 90 -10.15 0.41 13.15
N SER A 91 -9.48 1.17 12.30
CA SER A 91 -8.50 2.18 12.68
C SER A 91 -9.08 3.58 12.90
N THR A 92 -10.41 3.72 12.87
CA THR A 92 -11.14 5.01 12.95
C THR A 92 -10.60 6.06 11.97
N LEU A 93 -10.19 5.59 10.78
CA LEU A 93 -9.86 6.43 9.64
C LEU A 93 -11.12 6.62 8.78
N PRO A 94 -11.21 7.69 7.97
CA PRO A 94 -12.42 7.99 7.21
C PRO A 94 -12.83 6.85 6.27
N ASP A 95 -14.13 6.61 6.18
CA ASP A 95 -14.68 5.70 5.17
C ASP A 95 -14.51 6.29 3.76
N PHE A 96 -14.51 5.44 2.75
CA PHE A 96 -14.33 5.86 1.35
C PHE A 96 -15.11 4.95 0.39
N ASN A 97 -15.36 5.45 -0.82
CA ASN A 97 -16.01 4.67 -1.86
C ASN A 97 -14.97 3.75 -2.55
N THR A 98 -15.14 2.44 -2.41
CA THR A 98 -14.21 1.45 -2.96
C THR A 98 -14.17 1.47 -4.48
N ARG A 99 -15.29 1.75 -5.16
CA ARG A 99 -15.35 1.83 -6.63
C ARG A 99 -14.58 3.04 -7.16
N GLU A 100 -14.75 4.20 -6.53
CA GLU A 100 -14.01 5.42 -6.92
C GLU A 100 -12.50 5.23 -6.71
N ALA A 101 -12.09 4.60 -5.60
CA ALA A 101 -10.69 4.26 -5.38
C ALA A 101 -10.11 3.35 -6.48
N LEU A 102 -10.91 2.39 -6.98
CA LEU A 102 -10.49 1.53 -8.10
C LEU A 102 -10.36 2.29 -9.42
N LEU A 103 -11.27 3.22 -9.71
CA LEU A 103 -11.18 4.06 -10.90
C LEU A 103 -9.91 4.91 -10.89
N LEU A 104 -9.54 5.46 -9.73
CA LEU A 104 -8.29 6.22 -9.58
C LEU A 104 -7.06 5.31 -9.77
N ILE A 105 -7.07 4.11 -9.20
CA ILE A 105 -5.98 3.14 -9.37
C ILE A 105 -5.84 2.73 -10.84
N ASP A 106 -6.95 2.49 -11.55
CA ASP A 106 -6.94 2.20 -12.99
C ASP A 106 -6.29 3.33 -13.79
N GLU A 107 -6.66 4.58 -13.50
CA GLU A 107 -6.09 5.75 -14.17
C GLU A 107 -4.59 5.91 -13.87
N LEU A 108 -4.16 5.68 -12.61
CA LEU A 108 -2.73 5.69 -12.26
C LEU A 108 -1.94 4.63 -13.06
N ILE A 109 -2.49 3.42 -13.17
CA ILE A 109 -1.86 2.34 -13.95
C ILE A 109 -1.81 2.70 -15.44
N ARG A 110 -2.86 3.36 -15.96
CA ARG A 110 -2.93 3.78 -17.36
C ARG A 110 -1.87 4.85 -17.69
N ILE A 111 -1.68 5.81 -16.80
CA ILE A 111 -0.65 6.86 -16.93
C ILE A 111 0.76 6.24 -16.90
N ASP A 112 1.00 5.28 -16.00
CA ASP A 112 2.29 4.61 -15.85
C ASP A 112 2.36 3.25 -16.60
N ALA A 113 1.54 3.05 -17.63
CA ALA A 113 1.36 1.73 -18.27
C ALA A 113 2.65 1.14 -18.85
N ASP A 114 3.54 1.99 -19.37
CA ASP A 114 4.84 1.59 -19.92
C ASP A 114 5.78 0.97 -18.87
N LEU A 115 5.51 1.18 -17.58
CA LEU A 115 6.28 0.60 -16.48
C LEU A 115 5.75 -0.76 -16.04
N VAL A 116 4.62 -1.24 -16.58
CA VAL A 116 4.13 -2.59 -16.29
C VAL A 116 5.04 -3.61 -16.99
N PRO A 117 5.70 -4.51 -16.23
CA PRO A 117 6.65 -5.45 -16.82
C PRO A 117 6.00 -6.39 -17.83
N LYS A 118 6.54 -6.43 -19.06
CA LYS A 118 6.12 -7.35 -20.13
C LYS A 118 6.80 -8.71 -20.01
N THR A 119 6.67 -9.32 -18.83
CA THR A 119 7.27 -10.62 -18.47
C THR A 119 6.41 -11.27 -17.39
N ASP A 120 6.42 -12.60 -17.34
CA ASP A 120 5.80 -13.41 -16.30
C ASP A 120 6.61 -13.44 -14.98
N GLN A 121 7.86 -12.96 -14.99
CA GLN A 121 8.76 -12.97 -13.83
C GLN A 121 8.66 -11.70 -12.95
N ALA A 122 7.88 -10.70 -13.38
CA ALA A 122 7.72 -9.45 -12.68
C ALA A 122 6.30 -8.90 -12.80
N SER A 123 5.96 -7.95 -11.94
CA SER A 123 4.66 -7.29 -11.90
C SER A 123 4.81 -5.86 -11.44
N LEU A 124 3.84 -5.01 -11.76
CA LEU A 124 3.71 -3.70 -11.14
C LEU A 124 2.92 -3.85 -9.84
N TYR A 125 3.60 -3.73 -8.70
CA TYR A 125 2.98 -3.76 -7.39
C TYR A 125 2.30 -2.42 -7.10
N ILE A 126 1.08 -2.46 -6.59
CA ILE A 126 0.24 -1.30 -6.28
C ILE A 126 0.13 -1.21 -4.76
N ARG A 127 0.39 -0.03 -4.20
CA ARG A 127 0.40 0.24 -2.77
C ARG A 127 -0.59 1.36 -2.40
N PRO A 128 -1.88 1.04 -2.23
CA PRO A 128 -2.80 1.94 -1.56
C PRO A 128 -2.46 2.03 -0.07
N MET A 129 -2.57 3.22 0.50
CA MET A 129 -2.35 3.48 1.92
C MET A 129 -3.26 4.60 2.40
N MET A 130 -3.61 4.56 3.68
CA MET A 130 -4.34 5.63 4.34
C MET A 130 -3.78 5.84 5.75
N PHE A 131 -3.60 7.09 6.15
CA PHE A 131 -2.98 7.43 7.42
C PHE A 131 -3.46 8.78 7.97
N ALA A 132 -3.44 8.90 9.29
CA ALA A 132 -3.82 10.09 10.03
C ALA A 132 -2.74 11.19 9.95
N THR A 133 -3.15 12.41 9.63
CA THR A 133 -2.28 13.58 9.40
C THR A 133 -2.57 14.74 10.35
N ASP A 134 -3.17 14.46 11.51
CA ASP A 134 -3.49 15.49 12.51
C ASP A 134 -2.27 16.35 12.90
N GLN A 135 -2.55 17.52 13.48
CA GLN A 135 -1.52 18.44 13.96
C GLN A 135 -1.53 18.56 15.49
N HIS A 136 -1.94 17.50 16.19
CA HIS A 136 -1.94 17.43 17.65
C HIS A 136 -1.65 16.02 18.17
N LEU A 137 -1.17 15.92 19.42
CA LEU A 137 -0.77 14.65 20.04
C LEU A 137 -1.92 13.91 20.77
N GLY A 138 -3.05 14.56 21.02
CA GLY A 138 -4.20 13.90 21.68
C GLY A 138 -4.59 12.57 21.00
N ILE A 139 -4.75 11.51 21.78
CA ILE A 139 -5.18 10.19 21.32
C ILE A 139 -6.67 10.21 21.04
N GLY A 140 -7.08 9.78 19.85
CA GLY A 140 -8.49 9.72 19.46
C GLY A 140 -8.67 9.60 17.95
N GLU A 141 -9.91 9.75 17.49
CA GLU A 141 -10.24 9.79 16.06
C GLU A 141 -9.46 10.91 15.37
N SER A 142 -9.12 10.67 14.11
CA SER A 142 -8.35 11.61 13.32
C SER A 142 -9.28 12.62 12.66
N ALA A 143 -8.98 13.92 12.80
CA ALA A 143 -9.74 14.99 12.14
C ALA A 143 -9.22 15.28 10.72
N GLN A 144 -8.05 14.73 10.36
CA GLN A 144 -7.39 14.91 9.08
C GLN A 144 -6.67 13.62 8.67
N ALA A 145 -6.88 13.16 7.46
CA ALA A 145 -6.25 11.95 6.94
C ALA A 145 -5.82 12.13 5.50
N LYS A 146 -5.00 11.20 5.03
CA LYS A 146 -4.61 11.11 3.62
C LYS A 146 -4.88 9.72 3.11
N TRP A 147 -5.47 9.62 1.91
CA TRP A 147 -5.45 8.41 1.09
C TRP A 147 -4.46 8.62 -0.05
N ALA A 148 -3.54 7.70 -0.22
CA ALA A 148 -2.53 7.77 -1.25
C ALA A 148 -2.31 6.40 -1.89
N CYS A 149 -1.84 6.39 -3.13
CA CYS A 149 -1.45 5.17 -3.79
C CYS A 149 -0.29 5.41 -4.74
N PHE A 150 0.70 4.55 -4.70
CA PHE A 150 1.82 4.55 -5.64
C PHE A 150 2.07 3.14 -6.15
N THR A 151 2.85 3.04 -7.22
CA THR A 151 3.23 1.75 -7.80
C THR A 151 4.74 1.55 -7.79
N ALA A 152 5.16 0.29 -7.78
CA ALA A 152 6.57 -0.09 -7.83
C ALA A 152 6.74 -1.36 -8.64
N ILE A 153 7.82 -1.43 -9.43
CA ILE A 153 8.19 -2.62 -10.17
C ILE A 153 8.76 -3.65 -9.20
N THR A 154 8.22 -4.88 -9.22
CA THR A 154 8.65 -5.98 -8.34
C THR A 154 8.91 -7.24 -9.14
N GLY A 155 10.05 -7.88 -8.89
CA GLY A 155 10.35 -9.22 -9.40
C GLY A 155 9.80 -10.32 -8.49
N SER A 156 10.30 -11.55 -8.68
CA SER A 156 10.01 -12.66 -7.77
C SER A 156 10.52 -12.36 -6.36
N TYR A 157 9.71 -12.69 -5.35
CA TYR A 157 10.06 -12.49 -3.94
C TYR A 157 10.88 -13.65 -3.37
N PHE A 158 10.58 -14.88 -3.81
CA PHE A 158 11.30 -16.09 -3.41
C PHE A 158 11.99 -16.72 -4.61
N ASN A 159 13.15 -17.31 -4.36
CA ASN A 159 13.70 -18.28 -5.29
C ASN A 159 12.94 -19.59 -5.08
N TYR A 160 12.06 -19.96 -6.01
CA TYR A 160 11.22 -21.15 -5.88
C TYR A 160 12.03 -22.47 -5.96
N ASP A 161 13.26 -22.42 -6.47
CA ASP A 161 14.13 -23.61 -6.59
C ASP A 161 14.72 -24.04 -5.25
N ARG A 162 14.79 -23.10 -4.28
CA ARG A 162 15.29 -23.35 -2.94
C ARG A 162 14.21 -22.95 -1.95
N GLY A 163 13.42 -23.92 -1.49
CA GLY A 163 12.39 -23.69 -0.47
C GLY A 163 12.92 -22.89 0.72
N ILE A 164 12.01 -22.23 1.45
CA ILE A 164 12.38 -21.38 2.58
C ILE A 164 12.45 -22.18 3.88
N ARG A 165 13.40 -21.84 4.75
CA ARG A 165 13.43 -22.32 6.14
C ARG A 165 12.57 -21.40 7.01
N LEU A 166 11.78 -21.99 7.89
CA LEU A 166 10.92 -21.27 8.84
C LEU A 166 11.46 -21.46 10.26
N LEU A 167 11.55 -20.37 11.01
CA LEU A 167 11.78 -20.40 12.46
C LEU A 167 10.41 -20.44 13.15
N ALA A 168 10.18 -21.46 13.97
CA ALA A 168 8.96 -21.60 14.76
C ALA A 168 9.29 -21.42 16.24
N ASP A 169 9.06 -20.19 16.73
CA ASP A 169 9.31 -19.80 18.11
C ASP A 169 7.97 -19.47 18.80
N PRO A 170 7.53 -20.26 19.80
CA PRO A 170 6.26 -20.02 20.49
C PRO A 170 6.27 -18.77 21.38
N GLU A 171 7.43 -18.20 21.71
CA GLU A 171 7.52 -16.94 22.48
C GLU A 171 7.08 -15.74 21.64
N MET A 172 7.10 -15.87 20.31
CA MET A 172 6.76 -14.80 19.37
C MET A 172 5.31 -14.89 18.88
N VAL A 173 4.47 -13.97 19.34
CA VAL A 173 3.04 -13.93 18.97
C VAL A 173 2.75 -12.78 18.00
N ARG A 174 2.39 -13.13 16.75
CA ARG A 174 2.01 -12.14 15.72
C ARG A 174 0.70 -11.42 16.02
N SER A 175 -0.28 -12.13 16.58
CA SER A 175 -1.64 -11.62 16.79
C SER A 175 -2.41 -12.49 17.79
N TRP A 176 -3.39 -11.90 18.49
CA TRP A 176 -4.25 -12.57 19.46
C TRP A 176 -5.75 -12.28 19.22
N LYS A 177 -6.63 -13.07 19.83
CA LYS A 177 -8.09 -12.87 19.77
C LYS A 177 -8.46 -11.50 20.36
N GLY A 178 -9.34 -10.76 19.69
CA GLY A 178 -9.68 -9.37 20.04
C GLY A 178 -8.69 -8.30 19.57
N GLY A 179 -7.49 -8.71 19.13
CA GLY A 179 -6.50 -7.82 18.52
C GLY A 179 -6.87 -7.37 17.10
N VAL A 180 -5.88 -6.81 16.39
CA VAL A 180 -6.08 -6.26 15.03
C VAL A 180 -5.43 -7.08 13.91
N GLY A 181 -5.04 -8.33 14.20
CA GLY A 181 -4.27 -9.18 13.27
C GLY A 181 -4.98 -9.62 11.99
N GLN A 182 -6.31 -9.40 11.88
CA GLN A 182 -7.12 -9.65 10.68
C GLN A 182 -7.28 -8.42 9.76
N TYR A 183 -6.77 -7.26 10.20
CA TYR A 183 -6.79 -6.00 9.47
C TYR A 183 -5.38 -5.67 8.99
N LYS A 184 -5.29 -4.92 7.90
CA LYS A 184 -3.99 -4.57 7.30
C LYS A 184 -3.45 -3.25 7.84
N MET A 185 -3.34 -3.20 9.17
CA MET A 185 -2.82 -2.06 9.94
C MET A 185 -1.31 -2.14 10.07
N GLY A 186 -0.61 -1.00 10.02
CA GLY A 186 0.85 -0.95 10.10
C GLY A 186 1.43 -1.52 11.40
N CYS A 187 0.72 -1.34 12.53
CA CYS A 187 1.13 -1.83 13.84
C CYS A 187 1.29 -3.37 13.93
N ASN A 188 0.66 -4.14 13.04
CA ASN A 188 0.81 -5.60 13.00
C ASN A 188 2.17 -6.06 12.46
N TYR A 189 2.94 -5.18 11.82
CA TYR A 189 4.15 -5.54 11.08
C TYR A 189 5.42 -5.14 11.82
N ALA A 190 5.47 -3.97 12.46
CA ALA A 190 6.68 -3.52 13.14
C ALA A 190 7.22 -4.52 14.20
N PRO A 191 6.38 -5.13 15.06
CA PRO A 191 6.86 -6.11 16.05
C PRO A 191 7.46 -7.37 15.42
N THR A 192 7.06 -7.75 14.19
CA THR A 192 7.58 -8.97 13.54
C THR A 192 9.00 -8.81 13.00
N ILE A 193 9.51 -7.57 12.92
CA ILE A 193 10.85 -7.29 12.38
C ILE A 193 11.94 -7.80 13.32
N PHE A 194 11.72 -7.75 14.64
CA PHE A 194 12.68 -8.26 15.63
C PHE A 194 12.99 -9.75 15.43
N VAL A 195 11.95 -10.54 15.13
CA VAL A 195 12.05 -12.00 14.91
C VAL A 195 12.82 -12.35 13.63
N GLY A 196 12.90 -11.42 12.67
CA GLY A 196 13.60 -11.63 11.41
C GLY A 196 15.11 -11.36 11.45
N LYS A 197 15.66 -11.00 12.61
CA LYS A 197 17.10 -10.87 12.86
C LYS A 197 17.66 -12.18 13.39
#